data_AF-A0A925N477-F1
#
_entry.id   AF-A0A925N477-F1
#
_cell.length_a   1.000
_cell.length_b   1.000
_cell.length_c   1.000
_cell.angle_alpha   90.00
_cell.angle_beta   90.00
_cell.angle_gamma   90.00
#
_symmetry.space_group_name_H-M   'P 1'
#
loop_
_entity.id
_entity.type
_entity.pdbx_description
1 polymer ?
#
loop_
_entity_poly.entity_id
_entity_poly.type
_entity_poly.pdbx_seq_one_letter_code
_entity_poly.pdbx_strand_id
1 'polypeptide(L)'
;MLERLEEAVLKERHGQSIGELRRLRQGASRLRRMLAPHRQLFASLARPDFRPNDDRATSRHFERVDDHFERAMDIVENARELVIGTFELFSSQAALRTNNTMRALTFATVVIGCQTVIAGILGMNFEAPFFKSAAVGFWIAVAAMGLVGVVAFFVWKRAKRL
;
A
#
# COMPACT_ATOMS: atom_id res chain seq x y z
N MET A 1 12.40 -0.78 13.94
CA MET A 1 11.96 -2.00 13.21
C MET A 1 10.99 -1.65 12.08
N LEU A 2 10.03 -0.74 12.29
CA LEU A 2 9.16 -0.17 11.24
C LEU A 2 9.94 0.54 10.11
N GLU A 3 10.90 1.40 10.43
CA GLU A 3 11.72 2.12 9.42
C GLU A 3 12.50 1.17 8.49
N ARG A 4 13.00 0.05 9.01
CA ARG A 4 13.71 -0.97 8.21
C ARG A 4 12.78 -1.74 7.28
N LEU A 5 11.52 -1.93 7.68
CA LEU A 5 10.50 -2.56 6.84
C LEU A 5 10.09 -1.61 5.71
N GLU A 6 10.00 -0.32 6.03
CA GLU A 6 9.69 0.76 5.08
C GLU A 6 10.77 0.88 4.00
N GLU A 7 12.05 0.85 4.39
CA GLU A 7 13.20 0.94 3.47
C GLU A 7 13.35 -0.30 2.56
N ALA A 8 13.00 -1.49 3.07
CA ALA A 8 13.07 -2.74 2.31
C ALA A 8 11.94 -2.85 1.25
N VAL A 9 10.78 -2.24 1.52
CA VAL A 9 9.67 -2.18 0.55
C VAL A 9 10.00 -1.23 -0.60
N LEU A 10 10.77 -0.17 -0.35
CA LEU A 10 11.19 0.82 -1.36
C LEU A 10 12.26 0.33 -2.35
N LYS A 11 13.10 -0.66 -1.99
CA LYS A 11 14.14 -1.23 -2.87
C LYS A 11 13.76 -2.61 -3.41
N GLU A 12 13.13 -2.66 -4.58
CA GLU A 12 13.13 -3.79 -5.56
C GLU A 12 12.84 -5.24 -5.10
N ARG A 13 12.46 -5.50 -3.83
CA ARG A 13 12.11 -6.83 -3.28
C ARG A 13 10.62 -7.04 -3.00
N HIS A 14 9.76 -6.28 -3.68
CA HIS A 14 8.29 -6.31 -3.50
C HIS A 14 7.69 -7.74 -3.43
N GLY A 15 8.17 -8.68 -4.24
CA GLY A 15 7.64 -10.05 -4.26
C GLY A 15 7.97 -10.88 -3.01
N GLN A 16 9.16 -10.72 -2.42
CA GLN A 16 9.58 -11.50 -1.25
C GLN A 16 8.95 -10.99 0.05
N SER A 17 8.83 -9.66 0.22
CA SER A 17 8.21 -9.04 1.39
C SER A 17 6.71 -9.37 1.51
N ILE A 18 6.00 -9.49 0.39
CA ILE A 18 4.58 -9.94 0.36
C ILE A 18 4.44 -11.37 0.86
N GLY A 19 5.35 -12.25 0.44
CA GLY A 19 5.35 -13.66 0.84
C GLY A 19 5.51 -13.82 2.35
N GLU A 20 6.43 -13.09 2.94
CA GLU A 20 6.66 -13.09 4.40
C GLU A 20 5.48 -12.49 5.16
N LEU A 21 4.93 -11.36 4.71
CA LEU A 21 3.79 -10.72 5.38
C LEU A 21 2.53 -11.60 5.35
N ARG A 22 2.28 -12.28 4.22
CA ARG A 22 1.20 -13.26 4.09
C ARG A 22 1.41 -14.46 5.02
N ARG A 23 2.63 -14.97 5.14
CA ARG A 23 2.97 -16.05 6.07
C ARG A 23 2.74 -15.64 7.52
N LEU A 24 3.13 -14.42 7.90
CA LEU A 24 2.94 -13.87 9.23
C LEU A 24 1.44 -13.72 9.58
N ARG A 25 0.63 -13.20 8.64
CA ARG A 25 -0.84 -13.12 8.78
C ARG A 25 -1.48 -14.50 8.97
N GLN A 26 -1.07 -15.48 8.16
CA GLN A 26 -1.58 -16.84 8.28
C GLN A 26 -1.16 -17.51 9.60
N GLY A 27 0.08 -17.29 10.04
CA GLY A 27 0.60 -17.76 11.32
C GLY A 27 -0.19 -17.21 12.51
N ALA A 28 -0.34 -15.89 12.59
CA ALA A 28 -1.11 -15.23 13.66
C ALA A 28 -2.57 -15.71 13.67
N SER A 29 -3.21 -15.80 12.51
CA SER A 29 -4.60 -16.27 12.42
C SER A 29 -4.77 -17.75 12.80
N ARG A 30 -3.77 -18.60 12.54
CA ARG A 30 -3.76 -20.02 12.98
C ARG A 30 -3.58 -20.11 14.49
N LEU A 31 -2.65 -19.35 15.06
CA LEU A 31 -2.38 -19.33 16.49
C LEU A 31 -3.63 -18.94 17.29
N ARG A 32 -4.36 -17.89 16.85
CA ARG A 32 -5.66 -17.51 17.44
C ARG A 32 -6.70 -18.64 17.37
N ARG A 33 -6.82 -19.30 16.20
CA ARG A 33 -7.77 -20.42 16.03
C ARG A 33 -7.46 -21.60 16.96
N MET A 34 -6.20 -21.81 17.30
CA MET A 34 -5.77 -22.86 18.23
C MET A 34 -5.96 -22.45 19.70
N LEU A 35 -5.71 -21.18 20.05
CA LEU A 35 -5.80 -20.70 21.43
C LEU A 35 -7.22 -20.35 21.88
N ALA A 36 -8.07 -19.83 20.97
CA ALA A 36 -9.42 -19.38 21.30
C ALA A 36 -10.30 -20.44 21.99
N PRO A 37 -10.29 -21.74 21.60
CA PRO A 37 -11.06 -22.78 22.29
C PRO A 37 -10.57 -23.07 23.71
N HIS A 38 -9.28 -22.88 23.99
CA HIS A 38 -8.68 -23.17 25.29
C HIS A 38 -9.04 -22.14 26.36
N ARG A 39 -9.49 -20.94 25.96
CA ARG A 39 -9.95 -19.88 26.89
C ARG A 39 -11.04 -20.39 27.83
N GLN A 40 -11.98 -21.18 27.34
CA GLN A 40 -13.05 -21.72 28.19
C GLN A 40 -12.54 -22.78 29.18
N LEU A 41 -11.52 -23.56 28.79
CA LEU A 41 -10.91 -24.56 29.67
C LEU A 41 -10.14 -23.90 30.82
N PHE A 42 -9.30 -22.91 30.52
CA PHE A 42 -8.56 -22.18 31.57
C PHE A 42 -9.49 -21.40 32.49
N ALA A 43 -10.49 -20.69 31.93
CA ALA A 43 -11.50 -20.01 32.73
C ALA A 43 -12.34 -20.96 33.60
N SER A 44 -12.57 -22.20 33.16
CA SER A 44 -13.28 -23.20 33.96
C SER A 44 -12.43 -23.79 35.09
N LEU A 45 -11.11 -23.89 34.89
CA LEU A 45 -10.16 -24.38 35.90
C LEU A 45 -9.90 -23.37 37.02
N ALA A 46 -10.11 -22.08 36.73
CA ALA A 46 -10.02 -20.99 37.71
C ALA A 46 -11.29 -20.82 38.56
N ARG A 47 -12.42 -21.47 38.22
CA ARG A 47 -13.66 -21.36 38.99
C ARG A 47 -13.59 -22.10 40.34
N PRO A 48 -13.94 -21.45 41.46
CA PRO A 48 -14.01 -22.08 42.78
C PRO A 48 -14.98 -23.27 42.85
N ASP A 49 -16.06 -23.23 42.05
CA ASP A 49 -17.15 -24.22 42.06
C ASP A 49 -16.71 -25.63 41.66
N PHE A 50 -15.59 -25.78 40.95
CA PHE A 50 -15.04 -27.10 40.59
C PHE A 50 -14.23 -27.76 41.72
N ARG A 51 -13.98 -27.06 42.85
CA ARG A 51 -12.99 -27.48 43.84
C ARG A 51 -13.43 -27.28 45.30
N PRO A 52 -14.44 -28.04 45.77
CA PRO A 52 -14.92 -27.94 47.15
C PRO A 52 -13.89 -28.35 48.24
N ASN A 53 -12.79 -29.03 47.88
CA ASN A 53 -11.81 -29.62 48.82
C ASN A 53 -10.35 -29.10 48.66
N ASP A 54 -10.07 -28.10 47.83
CA ASP A 54 -8.69 -27.61 47.60
C ASP A 54 -8.24 -26.54 48.62
N ASP A 55 -6.97 -26.61 49.00
CA ASP A 55 -6.33 -25.62 49.87
C ASP A 55 -6.21 -24.24 49.17
N ARG A 56 -6.22 -23.14 49.95
CA ARG A 56 -6.17 -21.76 49.40
C ARG A 56 -4.92 -21.50 48.54
N ALA A 57 -3.84 -22.24 48.78
CA ALA A 57 -2.62 -22.17 47.98
C ALA A 57 -2.80 -22.73 46.56
N THR A 58 -3.58 -23.80 46.40
CA THR A 58 -3.87 -24.45 45.11
C THR A 58 -4.74 -23.56 44.24
N SER A 59 -5.80 -22.96 44.80
CA SER A 59 -6.68 -22.03 44.07
C SER A 59 -5.93 -20.81 43.49
N ARG A 60 -5.03 -20.18 44.29
CA ARG A 60 -4.17 -19.08 43.83
C ARG A 60 -3.15 -19.47 42.75
N HIS A 61 -2.84 -20.76 42.61
CA HIS A 61 -1.96 -21.22 41.54
C HIS A 61 -2.72 -21.25 40.21
N PHE A 62 -3.97 -21.73 40.21
CA PHE A 62 -4.83 -21.76 39.02
C PHE A 62 -5.24 -20.37 38.54
N GLU A 63 -5.55 -19.43 39.45
CA GLU A 63 -5.78 -18.02 39.09
C GLU A 63 -4.56 -17.41 38.37
N ARG A 64 -3.34 -17.71 38.84
CA ARG A 64 -2.10 -17.24 38.19
C ARG A 64 -1.90 -17.81 36.79
N VAL A 65 -2.31 -19.06 36.57
CA VAL A 65 -2.23 -19.71 35.24
C VAL A 65 -3.23 -19.07 34.29
N ASP A 66 -4.45 -18.79 34.76
CA ASP A 66 -5.48 -18.10 33.97
C ASP A 66 -5.04 -16.67 33.60
N ASP A 67 -4.53 -15.90 34.55
CA ASP A 67 -3.92 -14.58 34.32
C ASP A 67 -2.79 -14.62 33.28
N HIS A 68 -1.94 -15.66 33.32
CA HIS A 68 -0.85 -15.81 32.36
C HIS A 68 -1.38 -16.15 30.96
N PHE A 69 -2.43 -16.98 30.89
CA PHE A 69 -3.11 -17.30 29.65
C PHE A 69 -3.80 -16.07 29.04
N GLU A 70 -4.50 -15.26 29.84
CA GLU A 70 -5.13 -14.02 29.37
C GLU A 70 -4.10 -13.03 28.83
N ARG A 71 -2.99 -12.80 29.56
CA ARG A 71 -1.89 -11.95 29.07
C ARG A 71 -1.29 -12.45 27.76
N ALA A 72 -1.10 -13.78 27.61
CA ALA A 72 -0.60 -14.35 26.37
C ALA A 72 -1.59 -14.15 25.21
N MET A 73 -2.89 -14.29 25.47
CA MET A 73 -3.94 -14.02 24.50
C MET A 73 -3.94 -12.56 24.04
N ASP A 74 -3.80 -11.61 24.95
CA ASP A 74 -3.75 -10.19 24.61
C ASP A 74 -2.52 -9.85 23.75
N ILE A 75 -1.36 -10.44 24.04
CA ILE A 75 -0.16 -10.27 23.22
C ILE A 75 -0.37 -10.83 21.81
N VAL A 76 -1.03 -12.00 21.68
CA VAL A 76 -1.33 -12.61 20.38
C VAL A 76 -2.31 -11.76 19.59
N GLU A 77 -3.34 -11.19 20.22
CA GLU A 77 -4.31 -10.34 19.54
C GLU A 77 -3.67 -9.01 19.09
N ASN A 78 -2.88 -8.36 19.96
CA ASN A 78 -2.10 -7.17 19.58
C ASN A 78 -1.15 -7.45 18.41
N ALA A 79 -0.41 -8.56 18.45
CA ALA A 79 0.46 -8.95 17.34
C ALA A 79 -0.33 -9.15 16.04
N ARG A 80 -1.53 -9.73 16.12
CA ARG A 80 -2.41 -9.91 14.96
C ARG A 80 -2.90 -8.57 14.40
N GLU A 81 -3.32 -7.64 15.24
CA GLU A 81 -3.74 -6.30 14.82
C GLU A 81 -2.62 -5.56 14.11
N LEU A 82 -1.40 -5.60 14.65
CA LEU A 82 -0.22 -5.01 14.03
C LEU A 82 0.07 -5.62 12.65
N VAL A 83 -0.05 -6.94 12.50
CA VAL A 83 0.15 -7.63 11.22
C VAL A 83 -0.92 -7.24 10.20
N ILE A 84 -2.17 -7.08 10.63
CA ILE A 84 -3.27 -6.64 9.75
C ILE A 84 -3.04 -5.19 9.31
N GLY A 85 -2.74 -4.28 10.24
CA GLY A 85 -2.46 -2.88 9.92
C GLY A 85 -1.27 -2.73 8.97
N THR A 86 -0.21 -3.52 9.17
CA THR A 86 0.95 -3.54 8.27
C THR A 86 0.57 -4.04 6.88
N PHE A 87 -0.31 -5.04 6.77
CA PHE A 87 -0.79 -5.54 5.48
C PHE A 87 -1.64 -4.50 4.73
N GLU A 88 -2.50 -3.77 5.43
CA GLU A 88 -3.30 -2.69 4.85
C GLU A 88 -2.41 -1.54 4.35
N LEU A 89 -1.41 -1.14 5.14
CA LEU A 89 -0.40 -0.15 4.73
C LEU A 89 0.36 -0.62 3.49
N PHE A 90 0.80 -1.87 3.45
CA PHE A 90 1.48 -2.43 2.29
C PHE A 90 0.58 -2.42 1.04
N SER A 91 -0.67 -2.84 1.17
CA SER A 91 -1.66 -2.82 0.08
C SER A 91 -1.89 -1.40 -0.44
N SER A 92 -1.99 -0.42 0.47
CA SER A 92 -2.11 0.99 0.14
C SER A 92 -0.89 1.50 -0.63
N GLN A 93 0.32 1.20 -0.18
CA GLN A 93 1.55 1.56 -0.88
C GLN A 93 1.64 0.94 -2.29
N ALA A 94 1.23 -0.33 -2.44
CA ALA A 94 1.19 -0.99 -3.74
C ALA A 94 0.17 -0.32 -4.70
N ALA A 95 -0.99 0.09 -4.19
CA ALA A 95 -1.98 0.84 -4.96
C ALA A 95 -1.45 2.23 -5.35
N LEU A 96 -0.79 2.95 -4.42
CA LEU A 96 -0.15 4.24 -4.69
C LEU A 96 0.93 4.12 -5.77
N ARG A 97 1.75 3.07 -5.73
CA ARG A 97 2.77 2.81 -6.76
C ARG A 97 2.13 2.59 -8.13
N THR A 98 1.08 1.78 -8.19
CA THR A 98 0.33 1.53 -9.44
C THR A 98 -0.28 2.83 -9.97
N ASN A 99 -0.92 3.63 -9.10
CA ASN A 99 -1.48 4.93 -9.46
C ASN A 99 -0.41 5.89 -9.98
N ASN A 100 0.78 5.92 -9.36
CA ASN A 100 1.90 6.74 -9.82
C ASN A 100 2.40 6.31 -11.20
N THR A 101 2.54 5.01 -11.45
CA THR A 101 2.91 4.48 -12.77
C THR A 101 1.86 4.83 -13.83
N MET A 102 0.57 4.64 -13.53
CA MET A 102 -0.54 5.03 -14.40
C MET A 102 -0.52 6.53 -14.70
N ARG A 103 -0.36 7.37 -13.67
CA ARG A 103 -0.29 8.83 -13.82
C ARG A 103 0.85 9.25 -14.75
N ALA A 104 2.02 8.61 -14.65
CA ALA A 104 3.15 8.86 -15.54
C ALA A 104 2.83 8.49 -16.99
N LEU A 105 2.25 7.30 -17.21
CA LEU A 105 1.89 6.84 -18.55
C LEU A 105 0.79 7.72 -19.16
N THR A 106 -0.28 8.02 -18.43
CA THR A 106 -1.36 8.91 -18.88
C THR A 106 -0.83 10.30 -19.22
N PHE A 107 0.05 10.85 -18.40
CA PHE A 107 0.66 12.15 -18.67
C PHE A 107 1.45 12.13 -19.99
N ALA A 108 2.28 11.10 -20.20
CA ALA A 108 3.02 10.94 -21.45
C ALA A 108 2.08 10.82 -22.66
N THR A 109 1.02 10.02 -22.55
CA THR A 109 0.00 9.85 -23.61
C THR A 109 -0.70 11.15 -23.94
N VAL A 110 -1.09 11.96 -22.95
CA VAL A 110 -1.74 13.27 -23.18
C VAL A 110 -0.79 14.22 -23.91
N VAL A 111 0.47 14.29 -23.48
CA VAL A 111 1.48 15.15 -24.13
C VAL A 111 1.70 14.74 -25.58
N ILE A 112 1.90 13.45 -25.84
CA ILE A 112 2.06 12.91 -27.20
C ILE A 112 0.80 13.19 -28.02
N GLY A 113 -0.39 12.96 -27.46
CA GLY A 113 -1.67 13.22 -28.12
C GLY A 113 -1.81 14.68 -28.58
N CYS A 114 -1.48 15.65 -27.72
CA CYS A 114 -1.48 17.06 -28.09
C CYS A 114 -0.51 17.37 -29.23
N GLN A 115 0.69 16.78 -29.22
CA GLN A 115 1.68 16.93 -30.30
C GLN A 115 1.14 16.33 -31.61
N THR A 116 0.54 15.15 -31.56
CA THR A 116 -0.03 14.47 -32.73
C THR A 116 -1.18 15.26 -33.34
N VAL A 117 -2.03 15.91 -32.53
CA VAL A 117 -3.09 16.79 -33.05
C VAL A 117 -2.50 17.99 -33.80
N ILE A 118 -1.45 18.62 -33.25
CA ILE A 118 -0.77 19.75 -33.92
C ILE A 118 -0.18 19.28 -35.25
N ALA A 119 0.58 18.19 -35.24
CA ALA A 119 1.16 17.61 -36.45
C ALA A 119 0.09 17.18 -37.47
N GLY A 120 -1.02 16.63 -36.99
CA GLY A 120 -2.16 16.20 -37.79
C GLY A 120 -2.83 17.36 -38.52
N ILE A 121 -3.18 18.44 -37.82
CA ILE A 121 -3.80 19.65 -38.41
C ILE A 121 -2.91 20.25 -39.50
N LEU A 122 -1.59 20.26 -39.29
CA LEU A 122 -0.63 20.82 -40.23
C LEU A 122 -0.26 19.89 -41.39
N GLY A 123 -0.44 18.58 -41.19
CA GLY A 123 -0.32 17.59 -42.25
C GLY A 123 -1.55 17.53 -43.17
N MET A 124 -2.65 18.21 -42.81
CA MET A 124 -3.81 18.34 -43.69
C MET A 124 -3.50 19.31 -44.83
N ASN A 125 -3.87 18.95 -46.06
CA ASN A 125 -3.78 19.81 -47.25
C ASN A 125 -4.83 20.96 -47.21
N PHE A 126 -4.88 21.73 -46.12
CA PHE A 126 -5.76 22.88 -45.96
C PHE A 126 -4.97 24.18 -46.16
N GLU A 127 -5.34 24.97 -47.18
CA GLU A 127 -4.87 26.34 -47.34
C GLU A 127 -5.55 27.25 -46.32
N ALA A 128 -5.09 27.21 -45.07
CA ALA A 128 -5.52 28.16 -44.05
C ALA A 128 -4.96 29.56 -44.37
N PRO A 129 -5.78 30.63 -44.39
CA PRO A 129 -5.34 31.98 -44.77
C PRO A 129 -4.28 32.60 -43.84
N PHE A 130 -4.02 31.99 -42.68
CA PHE A 130 -2.96 32.37 -41.73
C PHE A 130 -1.58 31.79 -42.06
N PHE A 131 -1.50 30.74 -42.88
CA PHE A 131 -0.26 30.02 -43.21
C PHE A 131 0.17 30.22 -44.67
N LYS A 132 0.12 31.48 -45.16
CA LYS A 132 0.40 31.81 -46.57
C LYS A 132 1.82 31.51 -47.05
N SER A 133 2.77 31.25 -46.15
CA SER A 133 4.07 30.68 -46.50
C SER A 133 4.29 29.39 -45.72
N ALA A 134 4.52 28.30 -46.46
CA ALA A 134 4.74 26.96 -45.88
C ALA A 134 5.89 26.95 -44.86
N ALA A 135 6.92 27.79 -45.06
CA ALA A 135 8.06 27.91 -44.17
C ALA A 135 7.70 28.55 -42.81
N VAL A 136 6.91 29.63 -42.79
CA VAL A 136 6.51 30.28 -41.54
C VAL A 136 5.57 29.37 -40.75
N GLY A 137 4.68 28.65 -41.45
CA GLY A 137 3.78 27.69 -40.79
C GLY A 137 4.50 26.53 -40.13
N PHE A 138 5.52 25.99 -40.79
CA PHE A 138 6.37 24.96 -40.22
C PHE A 138 7.08 25.43 -38.94
N TRP A 139 7.67 26.63 -38.95
CA TRP A 139 8.37 27.14 -37.77
C TRP A 139 7.42 27.49 -36.60
N ILE A 140 6.24 28.04 -36.88
CA ILE A 140 5.21 28.29 -35.86
C ILE A 140 4.76 26.97 -35.22
N ALA A 141 4.59 25.93 -36.01
CA ALA A 141 4.24 24.59 -35.53
C ALA A 141 5.28 24.01 -34.58
N VAL A 142 6.56 24.05 -34.99
CA VAL A 142 7.68 23.57 -34.19
C VAL A 142 7.76 24.36 -32.87
N ALA A 143 7.58 25.68 -32.92
CA ALA A 143 7.54 26.53 -31.73
C ALA A 143 6.36 26.18 -30.80
N ALA A 144 5.16 25.96 -31.34
CA ALA A 144 3.99 25.55 -30.58
C ALA A 144 4.17 24.16 -29.94
N MET A 145 4.72 23.21 -30.69
CA MET A 145 5.03 21.87 -30.20
C MET A 145 6.07 21.93 -29.06
N GLY A 146 7.13 22.72 -29.25
CA GLY A 146 8.14 22.97 -28.22
C GLY A 146 7.57 23.62 -26.97
N LEU A 147 6.68 24.61 -27.11
CA LEU A 147 6.01 25.26 -25.98
C LEU A 147 5.19 24.25 -25.17
N VAL A 148 4.39 23.40 -25.83
CA VAL A 148 3.62 22.34 -25.17
C VAL A 148 4.54 21.39 -24.40
N GLY A 149 5.66 20.98 -24.99
CA GLY A 149 6.66 20.14 -24.33
C GLY A 149 7.28 20.80 -23.09
N VAL A 150 7.62 22.09 -23.18
CA VAL A 150 8.16 22.87 -22.05
C VAL A 150 7.13 23.00 -20.93
N VAL A 151 5.89 23.38 -21.25
CA VAL A 151 4.81 23.48 -20.26
C VAL A 151 4.57 22.14 -19.59
N ALA A 152 4.50 21.05 -20.36
CA ALA A 152 4.37 19.70 -19.81
C ALA A 152 5.52 19.35 -18.86
N PHE A 153 6.78 19.64 -19.23
CA PHE A 153 7.92 19.41 -18.36
C PHE A 153 7.82 20.18 -17.03
N PHE A 154 7.44 21.46 -17.06
CA PHE A 154 7.25 22.25 -15.85
C PHE A 154 6.09 21.75 -14.99
N VAL A 155 4.96 21.36 -15.59
CA VAL A 155 3.83 20.77 -14.89
C VAL A 155 4.22 19.46 -14.22
N TRP A 156 4.95 18.59 -14.92
CA TRP A 156 5.44 17.33 -14.34
C TRP A 156 6.41 17.57 -13.19
N LYS A 157 7.36 18.50 -13.34
CA LYS A 157 8.31 18.87 -12.28
C LYS A 157 7.61 19.44 -11.04
N ARG A 158 6.55 20.24 -11.23
CA ARG A 158 5.74 20.76 -10.13
C ARG A 158 4.92 19.67 -9.46
N ALA A 159 4.33 18.77 -10.24
CA ALA A 159 3.55 17.64 -9.75
C ALA A 159 4.38 16.60 -8.97
N LYS A 160 5.70 16.53 -9.20
CA LYS A 160 6.63 15.64 -8.49
C LYS A 160 7.19 16.23 -7.19
N ARG A 161 6.96 17.53 -6.93
CA ARG A 161 7.41 18.25 -5.72
C ARG A 161 6.33 18.35 -4.64
N LEU A 162 5.09 18.00 -4.98
CA LEU A 162 3.93 17.92 -4.09
C LEU A 162 3.69 16.45 -3.74
#